data_AF-A0A7J9C6S6-F1
#
_entry.id   AF-A0A7J9C6S6-F1
#
_cell.length_a   1.000
_cell.length_b   1.000
_cell.length_c   1.000
_cell.angle_alpha   90.00
_cell.angle_beta   90.00
_cell.angle_gamma   90.00
#
_symmetry.space_group_name_H-M   'P 1'
#
loop_
_entity.id
_entity.type
_entity.pdbx_description
1 polymer ?
#
loop_
_entity_poly.entity_id
_entity_poly.type
_entity_poly.pdbx_seq_one_letter_code
_entity_poly.pdbx_strand_id
1 'polypeptide(L)'
;NREAGKSIIRPIIYHIHQLDRKFEEVIYTFVPREVNEAAHVLAIEGRRKGVGQNWVNDVPDLVQMVVRKDWIAWEQKSQDR
;
A
#
# COMPACT_ATOMS: atom_id res chain seq x y z
N ASN A 1 13.60 12.46 -29.72
CA ASN A 1 12.66 12.67 -28.61
C ASN A 1 11.51 11.66 -28.69
N ARG A 2 11.67 10.43 -28.19
CA ARG A 2 10.64 9.34 -28.27
C ARG A 2 10.03 8.95 -26.91
N GLU A 3 10.48 9.57 -25.82
CA GLU A 3 10.12 9.20 -24.44
C GLU A 3 8.98 10.06 -23.86
N ALA A 4 8.78 11.29 -24.34
CA ALA A 4 7.88 12.28 -23.75
C ALA A 4 6.37 11.94 -23.82
N GLY A 5 5.97 10.89 -24.56
CA GLY A 5 4.57 10.47 -24.72
C GLY A 5 4.24 9.11 -24.12
N LYS A 6 5.18 8.45 -23.44
CA LYS A 6 4.95 7.12 -22.87
C LYS A 6 4.25 7.25 -21.52
N SER A 7 3.12 6.57 -21.37
CA SER A 7 2.38 6.54 -20.10
C SER A 7 3.19 5.81 -19.04
N ILE A 8 3.44 6.51 -17.91
CA ILE A 8 4.07 5.91 -16.71
C ILE A 8 3.17 4.88 -16.03
N ILE A 9 1.85 4.96 -16.28
CA ILE A 9 0.84 4.11 -15.62
C ILE A 9 0.72 2.75 -16.32
N ARG A 10 0.87 2.71 -17.65
CA ARG A 10 0.74 1.46 -18.43
C ARG A 10 1.64 0.33 -17.91
N PRO A 11 2.95 0.55 -17.65
CA PRO A 11 3.79 -0.47 -17.04
C PRO A 11 3.29 -0.93 -15.67
N ILE A 12 2.81 -0.02 -14.82
CA ILE A 12 2.30 -0.33 -13.48
C ILE A 12 1.08 -1.25 -13.58
N ILE A 13 0.10 -0.88 -14.41
CA ILE A 13 -1.11 -1.69 -14.65
C ILE A 13 -0.73 -3.09 -15.16
N TYR A 14 0.20 -3.16 -16.11
CA TYR A 14 0.68 -4.44 -16.63
C TYR A 14 1.27 -5.32 -15.52
N HIS A 15 2.12 -4.75 -14.64
CA HIS A 15 2.71 -5.50 -13.54
C HIS A 15 1.67 -5.96 -12.51
N ILE A 16 0.68 -5.13 -12.19
CA ILE A 16 -0.44 -5.50 -11.32
C ILE A 16 -1.15 -6.73 -11.89
N HIS A 17 -1.48 -6.74 -13.19
CA HIS A 17 -2.10 -7.90 -13.83
C HIS A 17 -1.20 -9.15 -13.88
N GLN A 18 0.12 -9.00 -13.94
CA GLN A 18 1.02 -10.16 -13.85
C GLN A 18 1.05 -10.76 -12.44
N LEU A 19 0.96 -9.91 -11.41
CA LEU A 19 0.91 -10.36 -10.01
C LEU A 19 -0.43 -10.98 -9.65
N ASP A 20 -1.53 -10.43 -10.17
CA ASP A 20 -2.89 -10.91 -10.00
C ASP A 20 -3.02 -12.41 -10.34
N ARG A 21 -2.36 -12.86 -11.42
CA ARG A 21 -2.32 -14.28 -11.85
C ARG A 21 -1.71 -15.25 -10.83
N LYS A 22 -1.07 -14.76 -9.77
CA LYS A 22 -0.50 -15.60 -8.70
C LYS A 22 -1.52 -15.93 -7.61
N PHE A 23 -2.69 -15.32 -7.65
CA PHE A 23 -3.78 -15.54 -6.71
C PHE A 23 -4.96 -16.20 -7.43
N GLU A 24 -5.79 -16.92 -6.68
CA GLU A 24 -7.02 -17.51 -7.22
C GLU A 24 -8.05 -16.43 -7.57
N GLU A 25 -8.16 -15.41 -6.70
CA GLU A 25 -9.03 -14.25 -6.89
C GLU A 25 -8.41 -13.01 -6.23
N VAL A 26 -8.51 -11.85 -6.90
CA VAL A 26 -8.16 -10.54 -6.32
C VAL A 26 -9.31 -9.57 -6.55
N ILE A 27 -9.78 -8.94 -5.47
CA ILE A 27 -10.84 -7.95 -5.50
C ILE A 27 -10.23 -6.58 -5.17
N TYR A 28 -10.49 -5.60 -6.03
CA TYR A 28 -10.06 -4.21 -5.82
C TYR A 28 -11.23 -3.39 -5.28
N THR A 29 -11.06 -2.82 -4.09
CA THR A 29 -12.09 -1.98 -3.45
C THR A 29 -11.50 -0.62 -3.13
N PHE A 30 -12.22 0.44 -3.50
CA PHE A 30 -11.88 1.79 -3.06
C PHE A 30 -12.27 1.97 -1.60
N VAL A 31 -11.33 2.49 -0.80
CA VAL A 31 -11.56 2.76 0.63
C VAL A 31 -11.12 4.18 1.00
N PRO A 32 -11.80 4.84 1.95
CA PRO A 32 -11.36 6.13 2.49
C PRO A 32 -9.95 6.06 3.11
N ARG A 33 -9.26 7.20 3.19
CA ARG A 33 -7.89 7.26 3.75
C ARG A 33 -7.86 6.82 5.22
N GLU A 34 -8.92 7.10 5.96
CA GLU A 34 -9.07 6.84 7.39
C GLU A 34 -9.01 5.35 7.73
N VAL A 35 -9.32 4.48 6.75
CA VAL A 35 -9.26 3.02 6.91
C VAL A 35 -8.06 2.41 6.16
N ASN A 36 -7.19 3.25 5.60
CA ASN A 36 -5.97 2.87 4.89
C ASN A 36 -4.78 3.72 5.38
N GLU A 37 -4.84 4.12 6.65
CA GLU A 37 -3.93 5.10 7.25
C GLU A 37 -2.51 4.55 7.28
N ALA A 38 -2.34 3.26 7.62
CA ALA A 38 -1.06 2.59 7.63
C ALA A 38 -0.35 2.63 6.26
N ALA A 39 -1.03 2.25 5.18
CA ALA A 39 -0.46 2.28 3.83
C ALA A 39 -0.14 3.71 3.38
N HIS A 40 -0.98 4.67 3.77
CA HIS A 40 -0.75 6.08 3.48
C HIS A 40 0.52 6.61 4.17
N VAL A 41 0.68 6.34 5.47
CA VAL A 41 1.86 6.75 6.24
C VAL A 41 3.12 6.06 5.72
N LEU A 42 3.02 4.78 5.33
CA LEU A 42 4.11 4.04 4.69
C LEU A 42 4.60 4.76 3.43
N ALA A 43 3.69 5.19 2.56
CA ALA A 43 4.03 5.90 1.33
C ALA A 43 4.68 7.28 1.59
N ILE A 44 4.22 8.02 2.60
CA ILE A 44 4.82 9.31 3.00
C ILE A 44 6.24 9.10 3.49
N GLU A 45 6.45 8.16 4.40
CA GLU A 45 7.76 7.91 4.99
C GLU A 45 8.76 7.40 3.93
N GLY A 46 8.30 6.60 2.97
CA GLY A 46 9.13 6.11 1.86
C GLY A 46 9.55 7.25 0.94
N ARG A 47 8.60 8.14 0.61
CA ARG A 47 8.88 9.37 -0.15
C ARG A 47 9.87 10.26 0.60
N ARG A 48 9.71 10.45 1.92
CA ARG A 48 10.57 11.30 2.75
C ARG A 48 12.01 10.79 2.78
N LYS A 49 12.19 9.49 2.90
CA LYS A 49 13.53 8.86 2.86
C LYS A 49 14.13 8.86 1.45
N GLY A 50 13.32 9.02 0.41
CA GLY A 50 13.77 9.01 -0.99
C GLY A 50 14.22 7.64 -1.49
N VAL A 51 13.90 6.56 -0.77
CA VAL A 51 14.29 5.20 -1.11
C VAL A 51 13.08 4.28 -1.10
N GLY A 52 12.90 3.52 -2.19
CA GLY A 52 11.99 2.37 -2.20
C GLY A 52 12.68 1.21 -1.49
N GLN A 53 12.31 0.96 -0.24
CA GLN A 53 12.86 -0.14 0.57
C GLN A 53 11.74 -1.03 1.09
N ASN A 54 12.06 -2.32 1.26
CA ASN A 54 11.25 -3.21 2.07
C ASN A 54 11.60 -2.94 3.53
N TRP A 55 10.69 -2.34 4.29
CA TRP A 55 10.88 -2.17 5.73
C TRP A 55 10.52 -3.46 6.46
N VAL A 56 11.46 -4.41 6.37
CA VAL A 56 11.44 -5.65 7.18
C VAL A 56 12.11 -5.40 8.52
N ASN A 57 13.20 -4.61 8.51
CA ASN A 57 13.92 -4.12 9.68
C ASN A 57 13.83 -2.58 9.70
N ASP A 58 13.94 -1.98 10.89
CA ASP A 58 13.98 -0.52 11.09
C ASP A 58 12.75 0.24 10.52
N VAL A 59 11.57 -0.37 10.65
CA VAL A 59 10.30 0.26 10.29
C VAL A 59 10.14 1.57 11.09
N PRO A 60 9.88 2.73 10.44
CA PRO A 60 9.69 3.98 11.15
C PRO A 60 8.63 3.87 12.24
N ASP A 61 8.90 4.42 13.43
CA ASP A 61 8.01 4.31 14.59
C ASP A 61 6.58 4.77 14.31
N LEU A 62 6.44 5.85 13.52
CA LEU A 62 5.14 6.37 13.10
C LEU A 62 4.34 5.34 12.29
N VAL A 63 5.00 4.59 11.40
CA VAL A 63 4.38 3.53 10.61
C VAL A 63 3.96 2.39 11.54
N GLN A 64 4.84 1.95 12.44
CA GLN A 64 4.52 0.87 13.38
C GLN A 64 3.32 1.21 14.27
N MET A 65 3.29 2.44 14.79
CA MET A 65 2.19 2.92 15.64
C MET A 65 0.85 2.88 14.90
N VAL A 66 0.80 3.37 13.65
CA VAL A 66 -0.43 3.41 12.85
C VAL A 66 -0.86 2.01 12.44
N VAL A 67 0.07 1.12 12.06
CA VAL A 67 -0.26 -0.29 11.76
C VAL A 67 -0.94 -0.97 12.95
N ARG A 68 -0.42 -0.78 14.17
CA ARG A 68 -1.05 -1.35 15.39
C ARG A 68 -2.44 -0.79 15.63
N LYS A 69 -2.64 0.52 15.45
CA LYS A 69 -3.94 1.17 15.57
C LYS A 69 -4.95 0.61 14.55
N ASP A 70 -4.55 0.54 13.28
CA ASP A 70 -5.40 0.01 12.20
C ASP A 70 -5.77 -1.46 12.43
N TRP A 71 -4.80 -2.26 12.91
CA TRP A 71 -5.01 -3.66 13.25
C TRP A 71 -6.06 -3.84 14.36
N ILE A 72 -5.92 -3.11 15.48
CA ILE A 72 -6.87 -3.16 16.59
C ILE A 72 -8.28 -2.76 16.13
N ALA A 73 -8.38 -1.69 15.32
CA ALA A 73 -9.66 -1.23 14.79
C ALA A 73 -10.30 -2.26 13.85
N TRP A 74 -9.49 -3.00 13.08
CA TRP A 74 -9.96 -4.07 12.21
C TRP A 74 -10.45 -5.29 13.00
N GLU A 75 -9.72 -5.72 14.03
CA GLU A 75 -10.14 -6.83 14.89
C GLU A 75 -11.49 -6.54 15.57
N GLN A 76 -11.65 -5.35 16.14
CA GLN A 76 -12.91 -4.94 16.80
C GLN A 76 -14.10 -5.01 15.83
N LYS A 77 -13.96 -4.46 14.61
CA LYS A 77 -15.01 -4.50 13.58
C LYS A 77 -15.29 -5.91 13.05
N SER A 78 -14.36 -6.84 13.24
CA SER A 78 -14.51 -8.23 12.77
C SER A 78 -15.18 -9.12 13.82
N GLN A 79 -15.15 -8.72 15.09
CA GLN A 79 -15.90 -9.37 16.17
C GLN A 79 -17.36 -8.92 16.23
N ASP A 80 -17.67 -7.73 15.71
CA ASP A 80 -19.03 -7.17 15.65
C ASP A 80 -19.84 -7.60 14.39
N ARG A 81 -19.28 -8.46 13.53
CA ARG A 81 -19.96 -9.03 12.34
C ARG A 81 -20.38 -10.47 12.56
#